data_AF-A0A6M2EX27-F1
#
_entry.id   AF-A0A6M2EX27-F1
#
_cell.length_a   1.000
_cell.length_b   1.000
_cell.length_c   1.000
_cell.angle_alpha   90.00
_cell.angle_beta   90.00
_cell.angle_gamma   90.00
#
_symmetry.space_group_name_H-M   'P 1'
#
loop_
_entity.id
_entity.type
_entity.pdbx_description
1 polymer ?
#
loop_
_entity_poly.entity_id
_entity_poly.type
_entity_poly.pdbx_seq_one_letter_code
_entity_poly.pdbx_strand_id
1 'polypeptide(L)'
;MEKRKGKKKELSPQDAALLIQVTFRTYLIRRSQALRALRELAIAKAKLKELRALFNNFSYRRHLARDAEERQRFSEKMIVLLLTVDAIEGAELMVRNAKRSMVDELEAMLDVIDPQPAGRSLSMRRRTFDMPDGVIHKEIAERVAQVVQMLDNEENGTNTFEACL
;
A
#
# COMPACT_ATOMS: atom_id res chain seq x y z
N MET A 1 -34.54 20.45 38.51
CA MET A 1 -33.86 19.14 38.30
C MET A 1 -32.39 19.40 37.99
N GLU A 2 -31.55 19.53 39.02
CA GLU A 2 -30.10 19.72 38.85
C GLU A 2 -29.45 18.40 38.41
N LYS A 3 -28.79 18.42 37.24
CA LYS A 3 -27.96 17.32 36.77
C LYS A 3 -26.73 17.25 37.66
N ARG A 4 -26.69 16.27 38.59
CA ARG A 4 -25.52 15.90 39.38
C ARG A 4 -24.35 15.60 38.44
N LYS A 5 -23.47 16.58 38.22
CA LYS A 5 -22.15 16.35 37.63
C LYS A 5 -21.44 15.33 38.53
N GLY A 6 -21.11 14.17 37.99
CA GLY A 6 -20.50 13.07 38.74
C GLY A 6 -19.34 13.54 39.60
N LYS A 7 -19.22 12.99 40.82
CA LYS A 7 -18.17 13.33 41.80
C LYS A 7 -16.80 13.28 41.10
N LYS A 8 -16.14 14.44 40.98
CA LYS A 8 -14.74 14.49 40.56
C LYS A 8 -13.95 13.70 41.61
N LYS A 9 -13.32 12.60 41.19
CA LYS A 9 -12.46 11.81 42.06
C LYS A 9 -11.26 12.69 42.38
N GLU A 10 -11.18 13.21 43.61
CA GLU A 10 -10.01 13.96 44.07
C GLU A 10 -8.83 12.98 44.09
N LEU A 11 -7.83 13.26 43.27
CA LEU A 11 -6.61 12.47 43.19
C LEU A 11 -5.75 12.77 44.41
N SER A 12 -5.10 11.76 44.98
CA SER A 12 -4.04 12.01 45.96
C SER A 12 -2.93 12.86 45.31
N PRO A 13 -2.18 13.66 46.06
CA PRO A 13 -1.05 14.42 45.51
C PRO A 13 -0.07 13.55 44.72
N GLN A 14 0.14 12.31 45.17
CA GLN A 14 0.99 11.31 44.52
C GLN A 14 0.41 10.85 43.18
N ASP A 15 -0.89 10.52 43.13
CA ASP A 15 -1.56 10.09 41.90
C ASP A 15 -1.64 11.24 40.89
N ALA A 16 -1.90 12.46 41.36
CA ALA A 16 -1.92 13.66 40.53
C ALA A 16 -0.53 13.91 39.92
N ALA A 17 0.53 13.84 40.73
CA ALA A 17 1.90 13.98 40.25
C ALA A 17 2.26 12.89 39.23
N LEU A 18 1.89 11.63 39.49
CA LEU A 18 2.12 10.51 38.57
C LEU A 18 1.41 10.73 37.23
N LEU A 19 0.14 11.14 37.26
CA LEU A 19 -0.66 11.41 36.06
C LEU A 19 -0.04 12.54 35.22
N ILE A 20 0.37 13.63 35.87
CA ILE A 20 1.04 14.75 35.19
C ILE A 20 2.33 14.25 34.52
N GLN A 21 3.17 13.50 35.24
CA GLN A 21 4.44 12.99 34.71
C GLN A 21 4.24 12.05 33.53
N VAL A 22 3.35 11.06 33.64
CA VAL A 22 3.08 10.08 32.57
C VAL A 22 2.51 10.77 31.33
N THR A 23 1.59 11.72 31.53
CA THR A 23 1.00 12.49 30.43
C THR A 23 2.05 13.34 29.73
N PHE A 24 2.91 14.03 30.50
CA PHE A 24 3.98 14.85 29.96
C PHE A 24 5.03 14.01 29.20
N ARG A 25 5.45 12.86 29.75
CA ARG A 25 6.35 11.93 29.05
C ARG A 25 5.73 11.43 27.74
N THR A 26 4.45 11.08 27.75
CA THR A 26 3.72 10.65 26.56
C THR A 26 3.68 11.74 25.50
N TYR A 27 3.40 12.99 25.90
CA TYR A 27 3.43 14.14 25.01
C TYR A 27 4.80 14.35 24.38
N LEU A 28 5.89 14.28 25.16
CA LEU A 28 7.25 14.44 24.64
C LEU A 28 7.59 13.36 23.61
N ILE A 29 7.22 12.10 23.87
CA ILE A 29 7.42 10.99 22.93
C ILE A 29 6.69 11.28 21.62
N ARG A 30 5.39 11.58 21.68
CA ARG A 30 4.57 11.89 20.50
C ARG A 30 5.13 13.06 19.69
N ARG A 31 5.51 14.15 20.36
CA ARG A 31 6.11 15.32 19.71
C ARG A 31 7.43 14.97 19.01
N SER A 32 8.29 14.21 19.68
CA SER A 32 9.58 13.81 19.10
C SER A 32 9.41 12.91 17.88
N GLN A 33 8.46 11.98 17.92
CA GLN A 33 8.11 11.09 16.80
C GLN A 33 7.56 11.89 15.62
N ALA A 34 6.62 12.82 15.86
CA ALA A 34 6.06 13.67 14.81
C ALA A 34 7.14 14.51 14.11
N LEU A 35 8.06 15.10 14.87
CA LEU A 35 9.17 15.86 14.29
C LEU A 35 10.13 14.99 13.48
N ARG A 36 10.37 13.74 13.89
CA ARG A 36 11.18 12.78 13.13
C ARG A 36 10.51 12.44 11.79
N ALA A 37 9.23 12.09 11.83
CA ALA A 37 8.46 11.79 10.62
C ALA A 37 8.40 12.98 9.65
N LEU A 38 8.25 14.21 10.15
CA LEU A 38 8.29 15.42 9.32
C LEU A 38 9.65 15.65 8.66
N ARG A 39 10.76 15.31 9.33
CA ARG A 39 12.10 15.38 8.72
C ARG A 39 12.26 14.37 7.60
N GLU A 40 11.82 13.14 7.81
CA GLU A 40 11.85 12.09 6.78
C GLU A 40 10.98 12.48 5.58
N LEU A 41 9.78 13.01 5.82
CA LEU A 41 8.92 13.54 4.76
C LEU A 41 9.56 14.69 3.98
N ALA A 42 10.31 15.58 4.65
CA ALA A 42 10.99 16.68 3.97
C ALA A 42 12.07 16.16 3.00
N ILE A 43 12.82 15.13 3.39
CA ILE A 43 13.81 14.47 2.52
C ILE A 43 13.12 13.83 1.32
N ALA A 44 12.05 13.08 1.56
CA ALA A 44 11.26 12.46 0.49
C ALA A 44 10.64 13.53 -0.43
N LYS A 45 10.17 14.67 0.10
CA LYS A 45 9.62 15.77 -0.71
C LYS A 45 10.67 16.43 -1.57
N ALA A 46 11.92 16.53 -1.11
CA ALA A 46 13.02 16.99 -1.95
C ALA A 46 13.26 16.05 -3.14
N LYS A 47 13.25 14.73 -2.91
CA LYS A 47 13.34 13.73 -3.99
C LYS A 47 12.16 13.78 -4.95
N LEU A 48 10.95 13.98 -4.45
CA LEU A 48 9.78 14.20 -5.30
C LEU A 48 9.94 15.44 -6.18
N LYS A 49 10.48 16.55 -5.64
CA LYS A 49 10.75 17.75 -6.44
C LYS A 49 11.76 17.51 -7.56
N GLU A 50 12.83 16.75 -7.29
CA GLU A 50 13.82 16.34 -8.31
C GLU A 50 13.15 15.52 -9.43
N LEU A 51 12.39 14.48 -9.07
CA LEU A 51 11.66 13.64 -10.03
C LEU A 51 10.63 14.45 -10.82
N ARG A 52 9.91 15.37 -10.16
CA ARG A 52 8.95 16.26 -10.82
C ARG A 52 9.60 17.18 -11.84
N ALA A 53 10.82 17.67 -11.56
CA ALA A 53 11.57 18.48 -12.51
C ALA A 53 11.96 17.69 -13.76
N LEU A 54 12.41 16.44 -13.58
CA LEU A 54 12.68 15.52 -14.70
C LEU A 54 11.40 15.19 -15.47
N PHE A 55 10.33 14.85 -14.77
CA PHE A 55 9.04 14.51 -15.36
C PHE A 55 8.45 15.64 -16.21
N ASN A 56 8.62 16.90 -15.79
CA ASN A 56 8.14 18.06 -16.55
C ASN A 56 9.11 18.53 -17.63
N ASN A 57 10.32 17.96 -17.72
CA ASN A 57 11.28 18.30 -18.76
C ASN A 57 10.84 17.67 -20.09
N PHE A 58 10.52 18.51 -21.08
CA PHE A 58 10.00 18.08 -22.38
C PHE A 58 10.93 17.09 -23.11
N SER A 59 12.24 17.37 -23.13
CA SER A 59 13.24 16.51 -23.77
C SER A 59 13.32 15.15 -23.09
N TYR A 60 13.30 15.13 -21.76
CA TYR A 60 13.33 13.89 -20.99
C TYR A 60 12.04 13.07 -21.15
N ARG A 61 10.86 13.72 -21.18
CA ARG A 61 9.60 13.01 -21.48
C ARG A 61 9.61 12.34 -22.84
N ARG A 62 10.18 12.99 -23.86
CA ARG A 62 10.33 12.39 -25.20
C ARG A 62 11.27 11.18 -25.17
N HIS A 63 12.31 11.21 -24.34
CA HIS A 63 13.20 10.07 -24.16
C HIS A 63 12.49 8.91 -23.47
N LEU A 64 11.77 9.16 -22.37
CA LEU A 64 10.94 8.17 -21.66
C LEU A 64 9.89 7.51 -22.58
N ALA A 65 9.35 8.23 -23.56
CA ALA A 65 8.37 7.67 -24.50
C ALA A 65 8.99 6.72 -25.55
N ARG A 66 10.30 6.82 -25.79
CA ARG A 66 11.01 6.04 -26.82
C ARG A 66 11.81 4.88 -26.25
N ASP A 67 12.31 5.04 -25.03
CA ASP A 67 13.19 4.09 -24.36
C ASP A 67 12.42 3.38 -23.23
N ALA A 68 12.09 2.12 -23.45
CA ALA A 68 11.37 1.31 -22.49
C ALA A 68 12.19 1.02 -21.22
N GLU A 69 13.52 0.93 -21.34
CA GLU A 69 14.41 0.67 -20.20
C GLU A 69 14.51 1.93 -19.33
N GLU A 70 14.70 3.10 -19.94
CA GLU A 70 14.73 4.36 -19.18
C GLU A 70 13.37 4.66 -18.54
N ARG A 71 12.27 4.34 -19.23
CA ARG A 71 10.91 4.42 -18.67
C ARG A 71 10.73 3.53 -17.45
N GLN A 72 11.21 2.29 -17.52
CA GLN A 72 11.20 1.36 -16.39
C GLN A 72 12.02 1.90 -15.22
N ARG A 73 13.27 2.34 -15.47
CA ARG A 73 14.15 2.92 -14.45
C ARG A 73 13.53 4.14 -13.78
N PHE A 74 12.83 4.99 -14.53
CA PHE A 74 12.15 6.15 -13.97
C PHE A 74 10.94 5.75 -13.11
N SER A 75 10.16 4.77 -13.56
CA SER A 75 9.03 4.21 -12.80
C SER A 75 9.49 3.56 -11.50
N GLU A 76 10.60 2.82 -11.52
CA GLU A 76 11.22 2.25 -10.32
C GLU A 76 11.63 3.32 -9.30
N LYS A 77 12.26 4.42 -9.75
CA LYS A 77 12.60 5.54 -8.85
C LYS A 77 11.36 6.11 -8.16
N MET A 78 10.25 6.20 -8.87
CA MET A 78 8.97 6.66 -8.32
C MET A 78 8.35 5.66 -7.35
N ILE A 79 8.35 4.37 -7.69
CA ILE A 79 7.85 3.29 -6.81
C ILE A 79 8.69 3.20 -5.53
N VAL A 80 10.02 3.30 -5.62
CA VAL A 80 10.91 3.33 -4.45
C VAL A 80 10.60 4.52 -3.54
N LEU A 81 10.34 5.70 -4.12
CA LEU A 81 9.96 6.86 -3.33
C LEU A 81 8.57 6.68 -2.68
N LEU A 82 7.61 6.08 -3.38
CA LEU A 82 6.30 5.70 -2.83
C LEU A 82 6.42 4.73 -1.66
N LEU A 83 7.29 3.72 -1.76
CA LEU A 83 7.56 2.76 -0.68
C LEU A 83 8.21 3.45 0.52
N THR A 84 9.14 4.38 0.25
CA THR A 84 9.81 5.16 1.29
C THR A 84 8.82 6.04 2.03
N VAL A 85 7.96 6.77 1.31
CA VAL A 85 6.91 7.61 1.90
C VAL A 85 5.92 6.77 2.71
N ASP A 86 5.60 5.56 2.23
CA ASP A 86 4.68 4.67 2.93
C ASP A 86 5.24 4.04 4.20
N ALA A 87 6.55 3.82 4.25
CA ALA A 87 7.23 3.39 5.46
C ALA A 87 7.28 4.48 6.55
N ILE A 88 7.06 5.76 6.22
CA ILE A 88 7.02 6.83 7.23
C ILE A 88 5.75 6.70 8.06
N GLU A 89 5.94 6.47 9.36
CA GLU A 89 4.90 6.37 10.37
C GLU A 89 4.63 7.71 11.05
N GLY A 90 3.36 8.00 11.34
CA GLY A 90 2.99 9.14 12.17
C GLY A 90 1.48 9.31 12.32
N ALA A 91 1.01 9.39 13.56
CA ALA A 91 -0.40 9.56 13.88
C ALA A 91 -0.90 11.01 13.73
N GLU A 92 0.02 11.98 13.79
CA GLU A 92 -0.31 13.40 13.70
C GLU A 92 -0.89 13.77 12.33
N LEU A 93 -1.95 14.58 12.34
CA LEU A 93 -2.70 14.95 11.14
C LEU A 93 -1.80 15.59 10.06
N MET A 94 -0.82 16.41 10.48
CA MET A 94 0.13 17.03 9.56
C MET A 94 0.98 16.01 8.79
N VAL A 95 1.45 14.96 9.47
CA VAL A 95 2.24 13.89 8.84
C VAL A 95 1.37 13.12 7.86
N ARG A 96 0.14 12.78 8.25
CA ARG A 96 -0.81 12.06 7.40
C ARG A 96 -1.18 12.85 6.13
N ASN A 97 -1.42 14.15 6.26
CA ASN A 97 -1.78 15.01 5.14
C ASN A 97 -0.61 15.20 4.17
N ALA A 98 0.60 15.44 4.70
CA ALA A 98 1.80 15.57 3.88
C ALA A 98 2.11 14.28 3.13
N LYS A 99 2.03 13.13 3.81
CA LYS A 99 2.18 11.81 3.22
C LYS A 99 1.18 11.59 2.08
N ARG A 100 -0.12 11.81 2.35
CA ARG A 100 -1.18 11.67 1.33
C ARG A 100 -0.91 12.52 0.10
N SER A 101 -0.61 13.81 0.29
CA SER A 101 -0.32 14.71 -0.84
C SER A 101 0.87 14.25 -1.68
N MET A 102 1.89 13.64 -1.08
CA MET A 102 3.03 13.10 -1.83
C MET A 102 2.70 11.80 -2.56
N VAL A 103 1.92 10.91 -1.93
CA VAL A 103 1.46 9.67 -2.55
C VAL A 103 0.57 9.99 -3.76
N ASP A 104 -0.41 10.88 -3.60
CA ASP A 104 -1.32 11.27 -4.68
C ASP A 104 -0.54 11.85 -5.89
N GLU A 105 0.48 12.69 -5.64
CA GLU A 105 1.32 13.28 -6.69
C GLU A 105 2.18 12.21 -7.40
N LEU A 106 2.74 11.27 -6.65
CA LEU A 106 3.54 10.17 -7.19
C LEU A 106 2.70 9.16 -7.99
N GLU A 107 1.51 8.80 -7.50
CA GLU A 107 0.58 7.92 -8.21
C GLU A 107 0.13 8.57 -9.52
N ALA A 108 -0.27 9.85 -9.49
CA ALA A 108 -0.66 10.57 -10.71
C ALA A 108 0.46 10.68 -11.75
N MET A 109 1.71 10.86 -11.32
CA MET A 109 2.85 10.85 -12.22
C MET A 109 3.14 9.45 -12.78
N LEU A 110 2.94 8.38 -12.00
CA LEU A 110 3.13 7.00 -12.46
C LEU A 110 2.08 6.61 -13.49
N ASP A 111 0.82 6.97 -13.29
CA ASP A 111 -0.29 6.70 -14.22
C ASP A 111 -0.02 7.25 -15.64
N VAL A 112 0.80 8.30 -15.75
CA VAL A 112 1.19 8.89 -17.04
C VAL A 112 2.32 8.12 -17.73
N ILE A 113 3.22 7.49 -16.97
CA ILE A 113 4.47 6.88 -17.48
C ILE A 113 4.28 5.38 -17.69
N ASP A 114 3.64 4.74 -16.72
CA ASP A 114 3.30 3.34 -16.70
C ASP A 114 1.80 3.20 -16.39
N PRO A 115 0.92 3.47 -17.38
CA PRO A 115 -0.51 3.33 -17.20
C PRO A 115 -0.83 1.87 -16.92
N GLN A 116 -1.02 1.53 -15.64
CA GLN A 116 -1.51 0.21 -15.26
C GLN A 116 -2.95 0.03 -15.74
N PRO A 117 -3.37 -1.20 -16.12
CA PRO A 117 -4.75 -1.46 -16.49
C PRO A 117 -5.69 -1.05 -15.35
N ALA A 118 -6.71 -0.26 -15.70
CA ALA A 118 -7.65 0.33 -14.75
C ALA A 118 -8.26 -0.75 -13.84
N GLY A 119 -8.03 -0.64 -12.53
CA GLY A 119 -8.70 -1.55 -11.59
C GLY A 119 -8.25 -1.53 -10.14
N ARG A 120 -7.02 -1.11 -9.81
CA ARG A 120 -6.54 -1.10 -8.41
C ARG A 120 -5.55 0.04 -8.17
N SER A 121 -5.80 0.90 -7.18
CA SER A 121 -4.80 1.85 -6.67
C SER A 121 -3.52 1.08 -6.35
N LEU A 122 -2.35 1.64 -6.71
CA LEU A 122 -1.04 1.02 -6.45
C LEU A 122 -0.88 0.66 -4.96
N SER A 123 -1.51 1.42 -4.06
CA SER A 123 -1.60 1.11 -2.62
C SER A 123 -2.23 -0.26 -2.31
N MET A 124 -3.20 -0.73 -3.11
CA MET A 124 -3.87 -2.03 -2.93
C MET A 124 -3.10 -3.21 -3.53
N ARG A 125 -2.17 -2.97 -4.46
CA ARG A 125 -1.42 -4.04 -5.15
C ARG A 125 -0.10 -4.42 -4.46
N ARG A 126 0.35 -3.67 -3.45
CA ARG A 126 1.63 -3.90 -2.73
C ARG A 126 1.73 -5.23 -1.96
N ARG A 127 0.72 -6.10 -2.04
CA ARG A 127 0.73 -7.44 -1.42
C ARG A 127 0.85 -8.60 -2.40
N THR A 128 0.79 -8.34 -3.69
CA THR A 128 1.03 -9.36 -4.72
C THR A 128 2.24 -8.94 -5.53
N PHE A 129 3.39 -9.51 -5.15
CA PHE A 129 4.50 -9.81 -6.04
C PHE A 129 3.98 -10.19 -7.44
N ASP A 130 4.71 -9.87 -8.52
CA ASP A 130 4.33 -10.17 -9.92
C ASP A 130 4.13 -11.68 -10.13
N MET A 131 2.98 -12.17 -9.70
CA MET A 131 2.52 -13.51 -9.95
C MET A 131 1.67 -13.43 -11.22
N PRO A 132 2.00 -14.20 -12.27
CA PRO A 132 1.21 -14.24 -13.48
C PRO A 132 -0.12 -14.95 -13.20
N ASP A 133 -1.04 -14.26 -12.53
CA ASP A 133 -2.33 -14.81 -12.10
C ASP A 133 -3.15 -15.28 -13.32
N GLY A 134 -3.17 -14.51 -14.40
CA GLY A 134 -4.07 -14.76 -15.53
C GLY A 134 -3.79 -16.05 -16.32
N VAL A 135 -2.52 -16.39 -16.53
CA VAL A 135 -2.13 -17.52 -17.39
C VAL A 135 -2.24 -18.84 -16.62
N ILE A 136 -1.83 -18.82 -15.35
CA ILE A 136 -1.81 -20.01 -14.50
C ILE A 136 -3.24 -20.46 -14.16
N HIS A 137 -4.17 -19.52 -13.89
CA HIS A 137 -5.55 -19.90 -13.56
C HIS A 137 -6.29 -20.58 -14.72
N LYS A 138 -6.02 -20.16 -15.96
CA LYS A 138 -6.65 -20.77 -17.14
C LYS A 138 -6.12 -22.18 -17.40
N GLU A 139 -4.80 -22.37 -17.31
CA GLU A 139 -4.18 -23.69 -17.47
C GLU A 139 -4.64 -24.65 -16.37
N ILE A 140 -4.69 -24.20 -15.11
CA ILE A 140 -5.20 -25.02 -14.01
C ILE A 140 -6.67 -25.40 -14.25
N ALA A 141 -7.52 -24.45 -14.66
CA ALA A 141 -8.92 -24.73 -14.94
C ALA A 141 -9.11 -25.76 -16.07
N GLU A 142 -8.34 -25.64 -17.16
CA GLU A 142 -8.37 -26.59 -18.28
C GLU A 142 -7.90 -27.98 -17.87
N ARG A 143 -6.82 -28.08 -17.08
CA ARG A 143 -6.33 -29.36 -16.58
C ARG A 143 -7.28 -30.00 -15.56
N VAL A 144 -7.88 -29.20 -14.68
CA VAL A 144 -8.89 -29.69 -13.73
C VAL A 144 -10.12 -30.21 -14.48
N ALA A 145 -10.57 -29.51 -15.53
CA ALA A 145 -11.68 -29.98 -16.37
C ALA A 145 -11.36 -31.32 -17.05
N GLN A 146 -10.13 -31.50 -17.56
CA GLN A 146 -9.68 -32.78 -18.10
C GLN A 146 -9.71 -33.91 -17.07
N VAL A 147 -9.22 -33.67 -15.85
CA VAL A 147 -9.21 -34.70 -14.79
C VAL A 147 -10.63 -35.08 -14.37
N VAL A 148 -11.53 -34.12 -14.22
CA VAL A 148 -12.94 -34.38 -13.92
C VAL A 148 -13.59 -35.23 -15.01
N GLN A 149 -13.35 -34.89 -16.29
CA GLN A 149 -13.87 -35.67 -17.41
C GLN A 149 -13.33 -37.10 -17.45
N MET A 150 -12.07 -37.32 -17.04
CA MET A 150 -11.50 -38.66 -16.94
C MET A 150 -12.15 -39.49 -15.83
N LEU A 151 -12.41 -38.89 -14.66
CA LEU A 151 -13.09 -39.55 -13.54
C LEU A 151 -14.55 -39.89 -13.87
N ASP A 152 -15.28 -38.98 -14.51
CA ASP A 152 -16.66 -39.20 -14.94
C ASP A 152 -16.77 -40.33 -15.99
N ASN A 153 -15.74 -40.50 -16.83
CA ASN A 153 -15.69 -41.59 -17.80
C ASN A 153 -15.34 -42.94 -17.16
N GLU A 154 -14.54 -42.96 -16.09
CA GLU A 154 -14.20 -44.17 -15.34
C GLU A 154 -15.38 -44.70 -14.49
N GLU A 155 -16.19 -43.82 -13.91
CA GLU A 155 -17.42 -44.20 -13.20
C GLU A 155 -18.50 -44.76 -14.14
N ASN A 156 -18.57 -44.29 -15.39
CA ASN A 156 -19.48 -44.83 -16.40
C ASN A 156 -18.96 -46.12 -17.07
N GLY A 157 -17.65 -46.34 -17.09
CA GLY A 157 -17.02 -47.56 -17.60
C GLY A 157 -17.14 -48.77 -16.67
N THR A 158 -17.26 -48.54 -15.35
CA THR A 158 -17.36 -49.61 -14.35
C THR A 158 -18.79 -50.14 -14.15
N ASN A 159 -19.81 -49.41 -14.59
CA ASN A 159 -21.22 -49.85 -14.50
C ASN A 159 -21.69 -50.79 -15.63
N THR A 160 -20.80 -51.29 -16.50
CA THR A 160 -21.17 -52.19 -17.61
C THR A 160 -20.70 -53.65 -17.45
N PHE A 161 -20.07 -54.02 -16.34
CA PHE A 161 -19.61 -55.40 -16.09
C PHE A 161 -20.31 -56.12 -14.93
N GLU A 162 -21.57 -55.78 -14.62
CA GLU A 162 -22.41 -56.59 -13.73
C GLU A 162 -23.83 -56.78 -14.28
N ALA A 163 -23.92 -57.30 -15.51
CA ALA A 163 -25.15 -57.85 -16.06
C ALA A 163 -24.85 -58.88 -17.16
N CYS A 164 -24.42 -60.09 -16.78
CA CYS A 164 -24.70 -61.30 -17.54
C CYS A 164 -24.67 -62.52 -16.60
N LEU A 165 -25.85 -63.12 -16.48
CA LEU A 165 -26.10 -64.54 -16.15
C LEU A 165 -25.34 -65.47 -17.09
#